data_AF-A0A022QL47-F1
#
_entry.id   AF-A0A022QL47-F1
#
_cell.length_a   1.000
_cell.length_b   1.000
_cell.length_c   1.000
_cell.angle_alpha   90.00
_cell.angle_beta   90.00
_cell.angle_gamma   90.00
#
_symmetry.space_group_name_H-M   'P 1'
#
loop_
_entity.id
_entity.type
_entity.pdbx_description
1 polymer ?
#
loop_
_entity_poly.entity_id
_entity_poly.type
_entity_poly.pdbx_seq_one_letter_code
_entity_poly.pdbx_strand_id
1 'polypeptide(L)'
;MRIYGFPYPRLADVDCETVVLRTPIKKAIQSGDAERAIEELNHLNPSILKENPGLAFRLEQLLVIELIRNNNLEEALKVAQEELAPIGEKHNGLLEELERTVSLLAFEDFKNCSAADLLDVSRRTEIANEVDSYVLSRFFDGKDAKTITGSMKNLMLVVKELGKTEAPDEDPAV
;
A
#
# COMPACT_ATOMS: atom_id res chain seq x y z
N MET A 1 -46.59 17.65 7.82
CA MET A 1 -45.80 16.81 6.90
C MET A 1 -44.80 17.72 6.17
N ARG A 2 -43.53 17.72 6.57
CA ARG A 2 -42.39 18.23 5.80
C ARG A 2 -41.14 17.59 6.39
N ILE A 3 -40.67 16.58 5.70
CA ILE A 3 -39.54 15.74 6.08
C ILE A 3 -38.30 16.50 5.59
N TYR A 4 -37.50 17.03 6.51
CA TYR A 4 -36.21 17.63 6.15
C TYR A 4 -35.24 16.49 5.83
N GLY A 5 -35.07 16.23 4.53
CA GLY A 5 -33.98 15.41 4.02
C GLY A 5 -32.67 16.17 4.20
N PHE A 6 -31.91 15.81 5.22
CA PHE A 6 -30.50 16.20 5.33
C PHE A 6 -29.73 15.52 4.20
N PRO A 7 -29.04 16.25 3.31
CA PRO A 7 -28.13 15.64 2.37
C PRO A 7 -26.87 15.32 3.16
N TYR A 8 -26.79 14.12 3.74
CA TYR A 8 -25.50 13.60 4.18
C TYR A 8 -24.60 13.52 2.94
N PRO A 9 -23.44 14.19 2.89
CA PRO A 9 -22.47 13.90 1.87
C PRO A 9 -22.02 12.45 2.06
N ARG A 10 -22.04 11.69 0.97
CA ARG A 10 -21.71 10.26 0.89
C ARG A 10 -20.42 9.92 1.64
N LEU A 11 -20.56 9.46 2.88
CA LEU A 11 -19.52 8.71 3.59
C LEU A 11 -19.39 7.27 3.06
N ALA A 12 -20.33 6.82 2.22
CA ALA A 12 -20.33 5.48 1.63
C ALA A 12 -19.49 5.35 0.34
N ASP A 13 -19.12 6.47 -0.30
CA ASP A 13 -18.39 6.41 -1.58
C ASP A 13 -16.87 6.25 -1.38
N VAL A 14 -16.35 6.54 -0.19
CA VAL A 14 -14.91 6.45 0.10
C VAL A 14 -14.43 4.99 0.31
N ASP A 15 -15.32 4.03 0.55
CA ASP A 15 -14.92 2.78 1.20
C ASP A 15 -15.18 1.48 0.40
N CYS A 16 -15.79 1.57 -0.79
CA CYS A 16 -15.98 0.38 -1.65
C CYS A 16 -14.99 0.36 -2.83
N GLU A 17 -14.80 1.47 -3.54
CA GLU A 17 -13.90 1.51 -4.71
C GLU A 17 -12.45 1.26 -4.32
N THR A 18 -11.95 1.93 -3.28
CA THR A 18 -10.56 1.76 -2.82
C THR A 18 -10.31 0.38 -2.21
N VAL A 19 -11.31 -0.22 -1.54
CA VAL A 19 -11.24 -1.56 -0.95
C VAL A 19 -11.32 -2.66 -2.03
N VAL A 20 -12.19 -2.49 -3.02
CA VAL A 20 -12.32 -3.43 -4.15
C VAL A 20 -11.06 -3.42 -5.01
N LEU A 21 -10.37 -2.28 -5.16
CA LEU A 21 -9.15 -2.18 -5.97
C LEU A 21 -7.88 -2.71 -5.26
N ARG A 22 -7.75 -2.52 -3.94
CA ARG A 22 -6.58 -3.03 -3.17
C ARG A 22 -6.63 -4.52 -2.88
N THR A 23 -7.83 -5.07 -2.72
CA THR A 23 -8.02 -6.46 -2.26
C THR A 23 -7.42 -7.49 -3.22
N PRO A 24 -7.60 -7.38 -4.56
CA PRO A 24 -6.99 -8.29 -5.52
C PRO A 24 -5.46 -8.26 -5.45
N ILE A 25 -4.86 -7.06 -5.42
CA ILE A 25 -3.40 -6.87 -5.36
C ILE A 25 -2.84 -7.47 -4.07
N LYS A 26 -3.45 -7.14 -2.93
CA LYS A 26 -3.03 -7.66 -1.62
C LYS A 26 -3.12 -9.18 -1.57
N LYS A 27 -4.21 -9.76 -2.10
CA LYS A 27 -4.38 -11.22 -2.18
C LYS A 27 -3.35 -11.88 -3.08
N ALA A 28 -3.07 -11.30 -4.25
CA ALA A 28 -2.06 -11.82 -5.18
C ALA A 28 -0.68 -11.89 -4.52
N ILE A 29 -0.25 -10.83 -3.84
CA ILE A 29 1.02 -10.81 -3.10
C ILE A 29 1.03 -11.86 -1.98
N GLN A 30 -0.05 -11.96 -1.19
CA GLN A 30 -0.14 -12.93 -0.10
C GLN A 30 -0.12 -14.38 -0.58
N SER A 31 -0.69 -14.66 -1.76
CA SER A 31 -0.63 -15.98 -2.38
C SER A 31 0.72 -16.30 -3.04
N GLY A 32 1.64 -15.32 -3.18
CA GLY A 32 2.89 -15.47 -3.91
C GLY A 32 2.72 -15.32 -5.42
N ASP A 33 1.61 -14.75 -5.88
CA ASP A 33 1.34 -14.44 -7.28
C ASP A 33 1.79 -13.00 -7.57
N ALA A 34 3.11 -12.81 -7.59
CA ALA A 34 3.74 -11.50 -7.74
C ALA A 34 3.52 -10.91 -9.14
N GLU A 35 3.53 -11.75 -10.18
CA GLU A 35 3.28 -11.35 -11.57
C GLU A 35 1.88 -10.71 -11.69
N ARG A 36 0.85 -11.39 -11.18
CA ARG A 36 -0.50 -10.81 -11.14
C ARG A 36 -0.57 -9.53 -10.34
N ALA A 37 0.15 -9.45 -9.21
CA ALA A 37 0.17 -8.22 -8.41
C ALA A 37 0.75 -7.03 -9.19
N ILE A 38 1.81 -7.25 -9.97
CA ILE A 38 2.45 -6.25 -10.83
C ILE A 38 1.49 -5.83 -11.95
N GLU A 39 0.83 -6.79 -12.61
CA GLU A 39 -0.17 -6.52 -13.66
C GLU A 39 -1.33 -5.67 -13.13
N GLU A 40 -1.92 -6.07 -12.00
CA GLU A 40 -3.04 -5.36 -11.37
C GLU A 40 -2.63 -3.94 -10.94
N LEU A 41 -1.41 -3.75 -10.43
CA LEU A 41 -0.88 -2.42 -10.11
C LEU A 41 -0.69 -1.54 -11.35
N ASN A 42 -0.18 -2.10 -12.44
CA ASN A 42 -0.01 -1.40 -13.70
C ASN A 42 -1.36 -1.07 -14.36
N HIS A 43 -2.34 -1.98 -14.28
CA HIS A 43 -3.71 -1.72 -14.72
C HIS A 43 -4.39 -0.63 -13.89
N LEU A 44 -4.12 -0.61 -12.58
CA LEU A 44 -4.65 0.40 -11.68
C LEU A 44 -4.08 1.78 -11.99
N ASN A 45 -2.74 1.87 -12.10
CA ASN A 45 -2.05 3.08 -12.52
C ASN A 45 -0.60 2.75 -12.94
N PRO A 46 -0.26 2.86 -14.25
CA PRO A 46 1.06 2.56 -14.78
C PRO A 46 2.21 3.40 -14.21
N SER A 47 1.91 4.51 -13.53
CA SER A 47 2.91 5.37 -12.90
C SER A 47 3.31 4.91 -11.50
N ILE A 48 2.55 4.04 -10.82
CA ILE A 48 2.83 3.61 -9.44
C ILE A 48 4.24 3.01 -9.32
N LEU A 49 4.58 2.08 -10.19
CA LEU A 49 5.89 1.41 -10.16
C LEU A 49 7.01 2.31 -10.69
N LYS A 50 6.71 3.20 -11.64
CA LYS A 50 7.68 4.16 -12.19
C LYS A 50 8.08 5.23 -11.17
N GLU A 51 7.13 5.66 -10.35
CA GLU A 51 7.33 6.70 -9.34
C GLU A 51 7.80 6.12 -7.99
N ASN A 52 7.79 4.80 -7.82
CA ASN A 52 8.33 4.13 -6.65
C ASN A 52 9.20 2.91 -7.04
N PRO A 53 10.46 3.15 -7.43
CA PRO A 53 11.38 2.07 -7.82
C PRO A 53 11.67 1.08 -6.68
N GLY A 54 11.56 1.50 -5.42
CA GLY A 54 11.69 0.58 -4.28
C GLY A 54 10.53 -0.43 -4.22
N LEU A 55 9.32 0.00 -4.53
CA LEU A 55 8.15 -0.89 -4.60
C LEU A 55 8.25 -1.85 -5.79
N ALA A 56 8.66 -1.33 -6.95
CA ALA A 56 8.93 -2.15 -8.13
C ALA A 56 9.99 -3.23 -7.80
N PHE A 57 11.12 -2.82 -7.21
CA PHE A 57 12.18 -3.74 -6.82
C PHE A 57 11.67 -4.87 -5.91
N ARG A 58 10.86 -4.56 -4.88
CA ARG A 58 10.37 -5.60 -3.96
C ARG A 58 9.37 -6.55 -4.60
N LEU A 59 8.56 -6.08 -5.56
CA LEU A 59 7.64 -6.95 -6.29
C LEU A 59 8.39 -7.87 -7.25
N GLU A 60 9.38 -7.35 -7.98
CA GLU A 60 10.25 -8.16 -8.84
C GLU A 60 11.08 -9.15 -8.01
N GLN A 61 11.60 -8.71 -6.86
CA GLN A 61 12.31 -9.57 -5.91
C GLN A 61 11.41 -10.72 -5.43
N LEU A 62 10.15 -10.43 -5.10
CA LEU A 62 9.18 -11.46 -4.72
C LEU A 62 8.93 -12.43 -5.88
N LEU A 63 8.79 -11.95 -7.12
CA LEU A 63 8.64 -12.82 -8.28
C LEU A 63 9.84 -13.77 -8.45
N VAL A 64 11.07 -13.25 -8.36
CA VAL A 64 12.29 -14.07 -8.41
C VAL A 64 12.29 -15.12 -7.30
N ILE A 65 11.96 -14.73 -6.07
CA ILE A 65 11.88 -15.66 -4.92
C ILE A 65 10.85 -16.77 -5.16
N GLU A 66 9.67 -16.44 -5.66
CA GLU A 66 8.62 -17.43 -5.92
C GLU A 66 8.99 -18.38 -7.07
N LEU A 67 9.69 -17.89 -8.10
CA LEU A 67 10.26 -18.72 -9.17
C LEU A 67 11.32 -19.69 -8.63
N ILE A 68 12.20 -19.22 -7.74
CA ILE A 68 13.19 -20.06 -7.04
C ILE A 68 12.50 -21.16 -6.22
N ARG A 69 11.45 -20.82 -5.46
CA ARG A 69 10.68 -21.78 -4.65
C ARG A 69 10.01 -22.87 -5.50
N ASN A 70 9.59 -22.50 -6.71
CA ASN A 70 9.01 -23.42 -7.69
C ASN A 70 10.06 -24.16 -8.53
N ASN A 71 11.34 -24.03 -8.19
CA ASN A 71 12.47 -24.61 -8.91
C ASN A 71 12.56 -24.19 -10.39
N ASN A 72 12.03 -23.00 -10.72
CA ASN A 72 12.11 -22.40 -12.04
C ASN A 72 13.27 -21.38 -12.10
N LEU A 73 14.49 -21.89 -11.99
CA LEU A 73 15.70 -21.05 -11.89
C LEU A 73 16.02 -20.27 -13.16
N GLU A 74 15.66 -20.81 -14.33
CA GLU A 74 15.93 -20.15 -15.62
C GLU A 74 15.11 -18.86 -15.76
N GLU A 75 13.80 -18.91 -15.49
CA GLU A 75 12.97 -17.71 -15.51
C GLU A 75 13.34 -16.76 -14.35
N ALA A 76 13.67 -17.30 -13.17
CA ALA A 76 14.12 -16.47 -12.04
C ALA A 76 15.37 -15.66 -12.39
N LEU A 77 16.35 -16.28 -13.06
CA LEU A 77 17.55 -15.63 -13.53
C LEU A 77 17.25 -14.55 -14.57
N LYS A 78 16.33 -14.84 -15.50
CA LYS A 78 15.90 -13.88 -16.52
C LYS A 78 15.26 -12.65 -15.90
N VAL A 79 14.29 -12.82 -15.00
CA VAL A 79 13.65 -11.69 -14.28
C VAL A 79 14.67 -10.90 -13.47
N ALA A 80 15.61 -11.59 -12.80
CA ALA A 80 16.67 -10.92 -12.04
C ALA A 80 17.56 -10.04 -12.93
N GLN A 81 17.86 -10.46 -14.16
CA GLN A 81 18.69 -9.71 -15.11
C GLN A 81 17.93 -8.60 -15.83
N GLU A 82 16.72 -8.89 -16.30
CA GLU A 82 15.94 -7.98 -17.16
C GLU A 82 15.23 -6.89 -16.34
N GLU A 83 14.74 -7.22 -15.14
CA GLU A 83 13.90 -6.31 -14.34
C GLU A 83 14.61 -5.85 -13.06
N LEU A 84 15.15 -6.79 -12.26
CA LEU A 84 15.68 -6.47 -10.92
C LEU A 84 17.02 -5.72 -10.97
N ALA A 85 17.96 -6.18 -11.81
CA ALA A 85 19.30 -5.59 -11.91
C ALA A 85 19.29 -4.12 -12.35
N PRO A 86 18.54 -3.70 -13.40
CA PRO A 86 18.47 -2.29 -13.80
C PRO A 86 17.91 -1.36 -12.72
N ILE A 87 17.04 -1.87 -11.83
CA ILE A 87 16.53 -1.09 -10.69
C ILE A 87 17.62 -0.97 -9.62
N GLY A 88 18.31 -2.08 -9.28
CA GLY A 88 19.41 -2.06 -8.31
C GLY A 88 20.56 -1.14 -8.72
N GLU A 89 20.96 -1.18 -9.99
CA GLU A 89 22.04 -0.33 -10.53
C GLU A 89 21.73 1.17 -10.45
N LYS A 90 20.46 1.55 -10.63
CA LYS A 90 20.02 2.95 -10.55
C LYS A 90 19.87 3.45 -9.12
N HIS A 91 19.75 2.53 -8.15
CA HIS A 91 19.41 2.84 -6.78
C HIS A 91 20.36 2.13 -5.82
N ASN A 92 21.47 2.77 -5.49
CA ASN A 92 22.53 2.21 -4.63
C ASN A 92 22.05 1.59 -3.31
N GLY A 93 20.94 2.09 -2.73
CA GLY A 93 20.34 1.52 -1.51
C GLY A 93 19.68 0.15 -1.68
N LEU A 94 19.57 -0.36 -2.92
CA LEU A 94 18.98 -1.66 -3.26
C LEU A 94 20.02 -2.70 -3.69
N LEU A 95 21.29 -2.30 -3.86
CA LEU A 95 22.34 -3.20 -4.33
C LEU A 95 22.59 -4.37 -3.36
N GLU A 96 22.59 -4.10 -2.06
CA GLU A 96 22.75 -5.16 -1.05
C GLU A 96 21.61 -6.19 -1.11
N GLU A 97 20.37 -5.72 -1.26
CA GLU A 97 19.21 -6.60 -1.42
C GLU A 97 19.25 -7.37 -2.76
N LEU A 98 19.76 -6.74 -3.83
CA LEU A 98 19.96 -7.40 -5.12
C LEU A 98 20.98 -8.54 -5.00
N GLU A 99 22.14 -8.28 -4.41
CA GLU A 99 23.19 -9.28 -4.19
C GLU A 99 22.67 -10.46 -3.37
N ARG A 100 21.89 -10.20 -2.31
CA ARG A 100 21.26 -11.24 -1.51
C ARG A 100 20.27 -12.08 -2.32
N THR A 101 19.46 -11.44 -3.16
CA THR A 101 18.48 -12.13 -4.01
C THR A 101 19.16 -13.01 -5.06
N VAL A 102 20.17 -12.48 -5.76
CA VAL A 102 20.91 -13.23 -6.79
C VAL A 102 21.74 -14.34 -6.17
N SER A 103 22.24 -14.16 -4.94
CA SER A 103 22.93 -15.23 -4.21
C SER A 103 22.05 -16.47 -4.07
N LEU A 104 20.73 -16.33 -3.89
CA LEU A 104 19.82 -17.49 -3.83
C LEU A 104 19.87 -18.34 -5.11
N LEU A 105 20.11 -17.75 -6.28
CA LEU A 105 20.25 -18.49 -7.54
C LEU A 105 21.56 -19.28 -7.63
N ALA A 106 22.58 -18.93 -6.83
CA ALA A 106 23.90 -19.55 -6.86
C ALA A 106 24.07 -20.72 -5.87
N PHE A 107 23.13 -20.90 -4.92
CA PHE A 107 23.20 -21.96 -3.92
C PHE A 107 22.19 -23.08 -4.22
N GLU A 108 22.66 -24.34 -4.20
CA GLU A 108 21.81 -25.52 -4.34
C GLU A 108 21.02 -25.84 -3.05
N ASP A 109 21.53 -25.43 -1.87
CA ASP A 109 20.86 -25.59 -0.58
C ASP A 109 20.69 -24.23 0.12
N PHE A 110 19.46 -23.74 0.11
CA PHE A 110 19.09 -22.45 0.72
C PHE A 110 19.34 -22.41 2.23
N LYS A 111 19.41 -23.55 2.93
CA LYS A 111 19.63 -23.57 4.40
C LYS A 111 20.98 -23.02 4.83
N ASN A 112 21.96 -23.02 3.93
CA ASN A 112 23.29 -22.47 4.16
C ASN A 112 23.47 -21.07 3.57
N CYS A 113 22.43 -20.53 2.92
CA CYS A 113 22.48 -19.20 2.32
C CYS A 113 22.17 -18.13 3.38
N SER A 114 22.99 -17.07 3.43
CA SER A 114 22.73 -15.91 4.30
C SER A 114 21.44 -15.16 3.95
N ALA A 115 20.91 -15.38 2.75
CA ALA A 115 19.67 -14.79 2.26
C ALA A 115 18.44 -15.71 2.42
N ALA A 116 18.55 -16.82 3.16
CA ALA A 116 17.45 -17.75 3.37
C ALA A 116 16.21 -17.12 4.00
N ASP A 117 16.39 -16.04 4.76
CA ASP A 117 15.32 -15.24 5.36
C ASP A 117 14.40 -14.59 4.32
N LEU A 118 14.90 -14.29 3.11
CA LEU A 118 14.08 -13.78 2.01
C LEU A 118 13.01 -14.78 1.55
N LEU A 119 13.18 -16.08 1.83
CA LEU A 119 12.20 -17.11 1.51
C LEU A 119 11.04 -17.19 2.52
N ASP A 120 11.10 -16.43 3.62
CA ASP A 120 10.08 -16.46 4.66
C ASP A 120 8.73 -15.90 4.16
N VAL A 121 7.64 -16.56 4.55
CA VAL A 121 6.28 -16.18 4.14
C VAL A 121 5.87 -14.82 4.72
N SER A 122 6.47 -14.40 5.84
CA SER A 122 6.26 -13.08 6.44
C SER A 122 6.60 -11.94 5.47
N ARG A 123 7.59 -12.12 4.59
CA ARG A 123 7.97 -11.14 3.56
C ARG A 123 6.81 -10.81 2.62
N ARG A 124 5.96 -11.80 2.27
CA ARG A 124 4.74 -11.55 1.49
C ARG A 124 3.79 -10.60 2.21
N THR A 125 3.68 -10.75 3.53
CA THR A 125 2.79 -9.90 4.35
C THR A 125 3.33 -8.48 4.45
N GLU A 126 4.65 -8.32 4.59
CA GLU A 126 5.31 -7.01 4.60
C GLU A 126 5.10 -6.26 3.28
N ILE A 127 5.41 -6.90 2.15
CA ILE A 127 5.23 -6.32 0.81
C ILE A 127 3.75 -6.00 0.57
N ALA A 128 2.85 -6.90 0.96
CA ALA A 128 1.41 -6.69 0.81
C ALA A 128 0.95 -5.45 1.59
N ASN A 129 1.42 -5.26 2.84
CA ASN A 129 1.06 -4.09 3.66
C ASN A 129 1.65 -2.80 3.10
N GLU A 130 2.86 -2.85 2.56
CA GLU A 130 3.48 -1.69 1.94
C GLU A 130 2.77 -1.26 0.66
N VAL A 131 2.47 -2.21 -0.23
CA VAL A 131 1.67 -1.95 -1.43
C VAL A 131 0.30 -1.39 -1.06
N ASP A 132 -0.38 -1.99 -0.07
CA ASP A 132 -1.70 -1.56 0.42
C ASP A 132 -1.67 -0.10 0.93
N SER A 133 -0.61 0.27 1.65
CA SER A 133 -0.38 1.62 2.18
C SER A 133 -0.04 2.63 1.08
N TYR A 134 0.78 2.23 0.10
CA TYR A 134 1.14 3.07 -1.03
C TYR A 134 -0.07 3.33 -1.95
N VAL A 135 -0.87 2.29 -2.20
CA VAL A 135 -2.12 2.41 -2.93
C VAL A 135 -3.06 3.36 -2.18
N LEU A 136 -3.25 3.21 -0.86
CA LEU A 136 -4.04 4.18 -0.05
C LEU A 136 -3.58 5.61 -0.27
N SER A 137 -2.29 5.89 -0.06
CA SER A 137 -1.80 7.27 -0.15
C SER A 137 -2.06 7.86 -1.53
N ARG A 138 -1.88 7.09 -2.62
CA ARG A 138 -2.16 7.54 -3.99
C ARG A 138 -3.63 7.82 -4.28
N PHE A 139 -4.55 7.05 -3.70
CA PHE A 139 -5.99 7.32 -3.86
C PHE A 139 -6.47 8.49 -2.99
N PHE A 140 -5.83 8.74 -1.85
CA PHE A 140 -6.22 9.78 -0.89
C PHE A 140 -5.48 11.12 -1.03
N ASP A 141 -4.32 11.17 -1.70
CA ASP A 141 -3.53 12.40 -1.91
C ASP A 141 -4.21 13.46 -2.81
N GLY A 142 -5.36 13.13 -3.41
CA GLY A 142 -6.07 14.04 -4.31
C GLY A 142 -7.29 14.78 -3.73
N LYS A 143 -7.98 14.26 -2.70
CA LYS A 143 -9.34 14.74 -2.40
C LYS A 143 -9.73 14.96 -0.93
N ASP A 144 -9.01 14.42 0.06
CA ASP A 144 -9.59 14.38 1.42
C ASP A 144 -8.84 15.15 2.52
N ALA A 145 -7.57 15.53 2.34
CA ALA A 145 -6.86 16.31 3.35
C ALA A 145 -7.52 17.69 3.62
N LYS A 146 -8.06 18.33 2.57
CA LYS A 146 -8.81 19.59 2.71
C LYS A 146 -10.20 19.38 3.30
N THR A 147 -10.84 18.24 3.00
CA THR A 147 -12.21 17.91 3.44
C THR A 147 -12.25 17.47 4.91
N ILE A 148 -11.24 16.72 5.36
CA ILE A 148 -11.10 16.31 6.77
C ILE A 148 -10.77 17.52 7.64
N THR A 149 -9.85 18.40 7.20
CA THR A 149 -9.52 19.64 7.93
C THR A 149 -10.71 20.60 7.98
N GLY A 150 -11.47 20.72 6.88
CA GLY A 150 -12.69 21.53 6.83
C GLY A 150 -13.79 21.01 7.76
N SER A 151 -14.01 19.69 7.74
CA SER A 151 -14.99 19.01 8.61
C SER A 151 -14.61 19.11 10.09
N MET A 152 -13.34 18.93 10.45
CA MET A 152 -12.85 19.13 11.82
C MET A 152 -13.01 20.58 12.29
N LYS A 153 -12.70 21.57 11.43
CA LYS A 153 -12.92 22.99 11.77
C LYS A 153 -14.40 23.29 12.03
N ASN A 154 -15.30 22.75 11.22
CA ASN A 154 -16.74 22.93 11.41
C ASN A 154 -17.24 22.28 12.70
N LEU A 155 -16.78 21.05 13.01
CA LEU A 155 -17.11 20.38 14.29
C LEU A 155 -16.58 21.17 15.49
N MET A 156 -15.35 21.67 15.41
CA MET A 156 -14.75 22.51 16.46
C MET A 156 -15.52 23.83 16.65
N LEU A 157 -16.05 24.41 15.57
CA LEU A 157 -16.89 25.61 15.63
C LEU A 157 -18.23 25.32 16.32
N VAL A 158 -18.90 24.22 15.95
CA VAL A 158 -20.18 23.80 16.56
C VAL A 158 -20.01 23.52 18.05
N VAL A 159 -18.93 22.82 18.44
CA VAL A 159 -18.62 22.58 19.86
C VAL A 159 -18.37 23.90 20.61
N LYS A 160 -17.74 24.89 19.98
CA LYS A 160 -17.49 26.21 20.58
C LYS A 160 -18.77 27.04 20.74
N GLU A 161 -19.73 26.93 19.84
CA GLU A 161 -21.01 27.64 19.93
C GLU A 161 -21.97 26.97 20.92
N LEU A 162 -21.96 25.64 21.03
CA LEU A 162 -22.73 24.90 22.05
C LEU A 162 -22.22 25.17 23.48
N GLY A 163 -20.93 25.46 23.65
CA GLY A 163 -20.36 25.85 24.94
C GLY A 163 -20.67 27.28 25.40
N LYS A 164 -21.39 28.10 24.59
CA LYS A 164 -21.77 29.48 24.94
C LYS A 164 -23.24 29.65 25.32
N THR A 165 -24.06 28.61 25.20
CA THR A 165 -25.53 28.71 25.35
C THR A 165 -26.09 28.17 26.66
N GLU A 166 -25.24 27.86 27.65
CA GLU A 166 -25.69 27.57 29.02
C GLU A 166 -25.12 28.59 30.00
N ALA A 167 -25.80 29.72 30.09
CA ALA A 167 -26.01 30.41 31.36
C ALA A 167 -27.51 30.78 31.39
N PRO A 168 -28.36 30.06 32.14
CA PRO A 168 -29.70 30.56 32.39
C PRO A 168 -29.59 31.79 33.30
N ASP A 169 -30.12 32.91 32.79
CA ASP A 169 -30.44 34.09 33.59
C ASP A 169 -31.32 33.69 34.78
N GLU A 170 -30.74 33.63 35.98
CA GLU A 170 -31.52 33.75 37.22
C GLU A 170 -31.85 35.24 37.42
N ASP A 171 -33.05 35.65 37.01
CA ASP A 171 -33.64 36.94 37.37
C ASP A 171 -34.15 36.89 38.84
N PRO A 172 -34.16 38.02 39.57
CA PRO A 172 -34.10 38.05 41.02
C PRO A 172 -35.48 37.91 41.67
N ALA A 173 -35.52 37.19 42.78
CA ALA A 173 -36.61 37.27 43.73
C ALA A 173 -36.04 37.51 45.12
N VAL A 174 -36.05 38.77 45.58
CA VAL A 174 -36.63 39.29 46.85
C VAL A 174 -36.71 40.81 46.75
#